data_AF-A0A511D2M3-F1
#
_entry.id   AF-A0A511D2M3-F1
#
_cell.length_a   1.000
_cell.length_b   1.000
_cell.length_c   1.000
_cell.angle_alpha   90.00
_cell.angle_beta   90.00
_cell.angle_gamma   90.00
#
_symmetry.space_group_name_H-M   'P 1'
#
loop_
_entity.id
_entity.type
_entity.pdbx_description
1 polymer ?
#
loop_
_entity_poly.entity_id
_entity_poly.type
_entity_poly.pdbx_seq_one_letter_code
_entity_poly.pdbx_strand_id
1 'polypeptide(L)'
;MKRLFWLGIGLAAGAYATRRASQAAQNLTPAGLGANIADGLRELGAGLGAFGAEVRAGMMTRERELADLVERQTGTPVPTLADALTEEPTPRARRAGR
;
A
#
# COMPACT_ATOMS: atom_id res chain seq x y z
N MET A 1 9.09 0.13 21.75
CA MET A 1 9.42 -1.22 21.22
C MET A 1 8.79 -1.54 19.87
N LYS A 2 7.50 -1.23 19.60
CA LYS A 2 6.83 -1.54 18.31
C LYS A 2 7.56 -1.04 17.06
N ARG A 3 8.15 0.16 17.10
CA ARG A 3 8.86 0.76 15.94
C ARG A 3 10.15 0.01 15.57
N LEU A 4 10.90 -0.46 16.55
CA LEU A 4 12.13 -1.24 16.35
C LEU A 4 11.83 -2.65 15.85
N PHE A 5 10.74 -3.25 16.34
CA PHE A 5 10.23 -4.53 15.86
C PHE A 5 9.83 -4.45 14.38
N TRP A 6 9.05 -3.42 14.00
CA TRP A 6 8.68 -3.21 12.61
C TRP A 6 9.86 -2.88 11.69
N LEU A 7 10.86 -2.13 12.18
CA LEU A 7 12.12 -1.92 11.46
C LEU A 7 12.90 -3.22 11.25
N GLY A 8 12.99 -4.06 12.28
CA GLY A 8 13.67 -5.36 12.21
C GLY A 8 13.00 -6.31 11.22
N ILE A 9 11.66 -6.35 11.22
CA ILE A 9 10.88 -7.13 10.26
C ILE A 9 11.14 -6.64 8.83
N GLY A 10 11.09 -5.32 8.60
CA GLY A 10 11.33 -4.74 7.28
C GLY A 10 12.75 -5.06 6.76
N LEU A 11 13.75 -4.95 7.63
CA LEU A 11 15.14 -5.23 7.27
C LEU A 11 15.37 -6.72 6.97
N ALA A 12 14.80 -7.62 7.79
CA ALA A 12 14.91 -9.06 7.59
C ALA A 12 14.20 -9.53 6.30
N ALA A 13 12.98 -9.03 6.06
CA ALA A 13 12.22 -9.32 4.85
C ALA A 13 12.95 -8.79 3.60
N GLY A 14 13.47 -7.56 3.66
CA GLY A 14 14.26 -6.96 2.58
C GLY A 14 15.54 -7.75 2.27
N ALA A 15 16.32 -8.10 3.29
CA ALA A 15 17.54 -8.89 3.11
C ALA A 15 17.27 -10.28 2.52
N TYR A 16 16.18 -10.93 2.95
CA TYR A 16 15.76 -12.23 2.41
C TYR A 16 15.34 -12.14 0.94
N ALA A 17 14.53 -11.13 0.58
CA ALA A 17 14.10 -10.89 -0.79
C ALA A 17 15.31 -10.64 -1.71
N THR A 18 16.24 -9.77 -1.30
CA THR A 18 17.48 -9.50 -2.05
C THR A 18 18.34 -10.75 -2.20
N ARG A 19 18.52 -11.54 -1.13
CA ARG A 19 19.30 -12.79 -1.19
C ARG A 19 18.66 -13.81 -2.14
N ARG A 20 17.32 -13.92 -2.15
CA ARG A 20 16.58 -14.80 -3.05
C ARG A 20 16.66 -14.32 -4.51
N ALA A 21 16.58 -13.01 -4.73
CA ALA A 21 16.74 -12.41 -6.05
C ALA A 21 18.16 -12.59 -6.60
N SER A 22 19.20 -12.41 -5.77
CA SER A 22 20.58 -12.65 -6.17
C SER A 22 20.86 -14.13 -6.47
N GLN A 23 20.26 -15.07 -5.73
CA GLN A 23 20.35 -16.50 -6.06
C GLN A 23 19.61 -16.87 -7.34
N ALA A 24 18.45 -16.26 -7.59
CA ALA A 24 17.74 -16.40 -8.86
C ALA A 24 18.58 -15.83 -10.01
N ALA A 25 19.15 -14.64 -9.85
CA ALA A 25 20.01 -14.01 -10.86
C ALA A 25 21.27 -14.82 -11.17
N GLN A 26 21.93 -15.40 -10.16
CA GLN A 26 23.12 -16.24 -10.34
C GLN A 26 22.81 -17.59 -11.00
N ASN A 27 21.58 -18.10 -10.83
CA ASN A 27 21.12 -19.36 -11.41
C ASN A 27 20.28 -19.17 -12.70
N LEU A 28 20.08 -17.92 -13.17
CA LEU A 28 19.36 -17.62 -14.41
C LEU A 28 20.27 -17.81 -15.62
N THR A 29 20.41 -19.09 -15.94
CA THR A 29 20.67 -19.72 -17.24
C THR A 29 20.43 -18.85 -18.50
N PRO A 30 21.44 -18.69 -19.39
CA PRO A 30 21.35 -17.96 -20.66
C PRO A 30 20.45 -18.61 -21.75
N ALA A 31 19.60 -19.58 -21.41
CA ALA A 31 18.81 -20.36 -22.37
C ALA A 31 17.28 -20.35 -22.15
N GLY A 32 16.73 -19.62 -21.15
CA GLY A 32 15.32 -19.80 -20.72
C GLY A 32 14.46 -18.55 -20.48
N LEU A 33 14.91 -17.35 -20.88
CA LEU A 33 14.28 -16.07 -20.48
C LEU A 33 13.02 -15.67 -21.27
N GLY A 34 12.67 -16.33 -22.37
CA GLY A 34 11.61 -15.83 -23.28
C GLY A 34 10.16 -16.04 -22.81
N ALA A 35 9.87 -17.16 -22.14
CA ALA A 35 8.48 -17.53 -21.79
C ALA A 35 8.17 -17.38 -20.29
N ASN A 36 9.08 -17.80 -19.41
CA ASN A 36 8.80 -17.92 -17.96
C ASN A 36 8.78 -16.59 -17.20
N ILE A 37 9.41 -15.53 -17.72
CA ILE A 37 9.39 -14.22 -17.07
C ILE A 37 8.01 -13.58 -17.19
N ALA A 38 7.39 -13.65 -18.36
CA ALA A 38 6.07 -13.07 -18.57
C ALA A 38 5.02 -13.76 -17.69
N ASP A 39 5.05 -15.09 -17.60
CA ASP A 39 4.15 -15.84 -16.73
C ASP A 39 4.47 -15.62 -15.25
N GLY A 40 5.74 -15.56 -14.86
CA GLY A 40 6.14 -15.21 -13.49
C GLY A 40 5.70 -13.80 -13.07
N LEU A 41 5.76 -12.83 -13.97
CA LEU A 41 5.27 -11.46 -13.73
C LEU A 41 3.73 -11.40 -13.68
N ARG A 42 3.04 -12.19 -14.50
CA ARG A 42 1.57 -12.30 -14.47
C ARG A 42 1.09 -12.93 -13.16
N GLU A 43 1.71 -14.03 -12.74
CA GLU A 43 1.40 -14.71 -11.48
C GLU A 43 1.69 -13.80 -10.27
N LEU A 44 2.84 -13.11 -10.28
CA LEU A 44 3.16 -12.11 -9.27
C LEU A 44 2.12 -10.97 -9.26
N GLY A 45 1.75 -10.45 -10.43
CA GLY A 45 0.72 -9.42 -10.56
C GLY A 45 -0.63 -9.87 -10.02
N ALA A 46 -1.03 -11.11 -10.30
CA ALA A 46 -2.25 -11.72 -9.77
C ALA A 46 -2.18 -11.84 -8.24
N GLY A 47 -1.07 -12.31 -7.69
CA GLY A 47 -0.86 -12.42 -6.23
C GLY A 47 -0.88 -11.07 -5.52
N LEU A 48 -0.25 -10.05 -6.10
CA LEU A 48 -0.29 -8.68 -5.57
C LEU A 48 -1.69 -8.06 -5.65
N GLY A 49 -2.44 -8.34 -6.72
CA GLY A 49 -3.83 -7.92 -6.85
C GLY A 49 -4.74 -8.53 -5.79
N ALA A 50 -4.61 -9.85 -5.55
CA ALA A 50 -5.36 -10.57 -4.52
C ALA A 50 -5.04 -10.03 -3.12
N PHE A 51 -3.76 -9.87 -2.79
CA PHE A 51 -3.32 -9.25 -1.54
C PHE A 51 -3.88 -7.83 -1.36
N GLY A 52 -3.82 -7.00 -2.41
CA GLY A 52 -4.39 -5.66 -2.38
C GLY A 52 -5.91 -5.66 -2.12
N ALA A 53 -6.63 -6.62 -2.69
CA ALA A 53 -8.07 -6.79 -2.44
C ALA A 53 -8.35 -7.20 -0.98
N GLU A 54 -7.56 -8.10 -0.41
CA GLU A 54 -7.66 -8.51 0.99
C GLU A 54 -7.37 -7.35 1.95
N VAL A 55 -6.30 -6.58 1.69
CA VAL A 55 -5.95 -5.39 2.48
C VAL A 55 -7.07 -4.35 2.41
N ARG A 56 -7.61 -4.08 1.21
CA ARG A 56 -8.75 -3.17 1.03
C ARG A 56 -9.98 -3.63 1.81
N ALA A 57 -10.30 -4.92 1.76
CA ALA A 57 -11.42 -5.49 2.51
C ALA A 57 -11.20 -5.38 4.03
N GLY A 58 -9.97 -5.57 4.51
CA GLY A 58 -9.60 -5.39 5.90
C GLY A 58 -9.67 -3.93 6.36
N MET A 59 -9.20 -2.98 5.54
CA MET A 59 -9.26 -1.55 5.81
C MET A 59 -10.70 -1.06 5.91
N MET A 60 -11.58 -1.46 4.98
CA MET A 60 -13.01 -1.11 5.01
C MET A 60 -13.73 -1.57 6.29
N THR A 61 -13.25 -2.63 6.93
CA THR A 61 -13.81 -3.12 8.20
C THR A 61 -13.30 -2.30 9.40
N ARG A 62 -12.01 -1.92 9.38
CA ARG A 62 -11.38 -1.14 10.47
C ARG A 62 -11.68 0.35 10.42
N GLU A 63 -11.85 0.92 9.23
CA GLU A 63 -12.18 2.34 9.05
C GLU A 63 -13.52 2.68 9.68
N ARG A 64 -14.52 1.78 9.64
CA ARG A 64 -15.82 1.99 10.32
C ARG A 64 -15.65 2.06 11.84
N GLU A 65 -14.89 1.13 12.42
CA GLU A 65 -14.64 1.10 13.86
C GLU A 65 -13.88 2.36 14.33
N LEU A 66 -12.95 2.86 13.52
CA LEU A 66 -12.19 4.07 13.80
C LEU A 66 -13.01 5.34 13.57
N ALA A 67 -13.82 5.41 12.51
CA ALA A 67 -14.69 6.55 12.22
C ALA A 67 -15.70 6.76 13.34
N ASP A 68 -16.34 5.68 13.80
CA ASP A 68 -17.27 5.71 14.94
C ASP A 68 -16.61 6.22 16.23
N LEU A 69 -15.35 5.85 16.47
CA LEU A 69 -14.60 6.33 17.64
C LEU A 69 -14.26 7.83 17.52
N VAL A 70 -13.81 8.27 16.34
CA VAL A 70 -13.45 9.67 16.10
C VAL A 70 -14.67 10.58 16.15
N GLU A 71 -15.80 10.15 15.59
CA GLU A 71 -17.05 10.92 15.60
C GLU A 71 -17.59 11.05 17.02
N ARG A 72 -17.60 9.96 17.81
CA ARG A 72 -17.96 10.02 19.24
C ARG A 72 -17.08 10.98 20.05
N GLN A 73 -15.80 11.09 19.69
CA GLN A 73 -14.83 11.88 20.44
C GLN A 73 -14.77 13.34 20.01
N THR A 74 -15.09 13.64 18.75
CA THR A 74 -14.91 14.97 18.14
C THR A 74 -16.24 15.66 17.81
N GLY A 75 -17.35 14.91 17.75
CA GLY A 75 -18.67 15.41 17.38
C GLY A 75 -18.80 15.81 15.90
N THR A 76 -17.78 15.51 15.08
CA THR A 76 -17.73 15.82 13.66
C THR A 76 -17.62 14.53 12.84
N PRO A 77 -18.43 14.37 11.77
CA PRO A 77 -18.33 13.21 10.88
C PRO A 77 -16.96 13.14 10.21
N VAL A 78 -16.39 11.94 10.06
CA VAL A 78 -15.11 11.75 9.37
C VAL A 78 -15.35 11.77 7.85
N PRO A 79 -14.69 12.69 7.10
CA PRO A 79 -14.88 12.80 5.66
C PRO A 79 -14.41 11.53 4.94
N THR A 80 -15.24 11.04 4.02
CA THR A 80 -14.94 9.82 3.28
C THR A 80 -14.03 10.11 2.09
N LEU A 81 -13.39 9.08 1.55
CA LEU A 81 -12.57 9.22 0.34
C LEU A 81 -13.38 9.77 -0.84
N ALA A 82 -14.69 9.46 -0.91
CA ALA A 82 -15.57 10.01 -1.93
C ALA A 82 -15.75 11.53 -1.77
N ASP A 83 -15.92 12.02 -0.54
CA ASP A 83 -16.05 13.45 -0.24
C ASP A 83 -14.78 14.22 -0.67
N ALA A 84 -13.61 13.66 -0.38
CA ALA A 84 -12.31 14.24 -0.74
C ALA A 84 -12.06 14.27 -2.26
N LEU A 85 -12.66 13.34 -3.02
CA LEU A 85 -12.58 13.32 -4.48
C LEU A 85 -13.60 14.25 -5.14
N THR A 86 -14.66 14.63 -4.43
CA THR A 86 -15.66 15.62 -4.88
C THR A 86 -15.32 17.06 -4.51
N GLU A 87 -14.47 17.28 -3.50
CA GLU A 87 -13.92 18.61 -3.22
C GLU A 87 -12.90 19.01 -4.31
N GLU A 88 -13.43 19.65 -5.36
CA GLU A 88 -12.64 20.51 -6.25
C GLU A 88 -11.84 21.52 -5.41
N PRO A 89 -10.55 21.76 -5.72
CA PRO A 89 -9.69 22.61 -4.93
C PRO A 89 -10.19 24.06 -5.03
N THR A 90 -10.90 24.52 -4.00
CA THR A 90 -11.32 25.92 -3.91
C THR A 90 -10.07 26.80 -3.89
N PRO A 91 -9.91 27.75 -4.84
CA PRO A 91 -8.74 28.60 -4.88
C PRO A 91 -8.75 29.49 -3.64
N ARG A 92 -7.83 29.22 -2.72
CA ARG A 92 -7.60 30.02 -1.51
C ARG A 92 -7.48 31.48 -1.92
N ALA A 93 -8.42 32.27 -1.40
CA ALA A 93 -8.59 33.69 -1.66
C ALA A 93 -7.25 34.43 -1.62
N ARG A 94 -6.93 35.08 -2.74
CA ARG A 94 -5.86 36.07 -2.89
C ARG A 94 -6.23 37.31 -2.07
N ARG A 95 -6.10 37.22 -0.74
CA ARG A 95 -5.95 38.38 0.13
C ARG A 95 -4.48 38.81 0.08
N ALA A 96 -4.16 39.67 -0.88
CA ALA A 96 -2.94 40.47 -0.85
C ALA A 96 -3.21 41.77 -1.62
N GLY A 97 -3.08 42.91 -0.95
CA GLY A 97 -3.05 44.23 -1.56
C GLY A 97 -4.06 45.20 -0.97
N ARG A 98 -3.78 45.70 0.22
CA ARG A 98 -4.17 47.06 0.62
C ARG A 98 -2.95 47.95 0.44
#